data_AF-A0A3M7LZY0-F1
#
_entry.id   AF-A0A3M7LZY0-F1
#
_cell.length_a   1.000
_cell.length_b   1.000
_cell.length_c   1.000
_cell.angle_alpha   90.00
_cell.angle_beta   90.00
_cell.angle_gamma   90.00
#
_symmetry.space_group_name_H-M   'P 1'
#
loop_
_entity.id
_entity.type
_entity.pdbx_description
1 polymer ?
#
loop_
_entity_poly.entity_id
_entity_poly.type
_entity_poly.pdbx_seq_one_letter_code
_entity_poly.pdbx_strand_id
1 'polypeptide(L)'
;MKENLRALEPIVPLAKEASSMSTPRNPSPARKESARTHMKRLAGYNITFDHGTPYLDALAQFVKALGVPCEEAPSPHAQAVIDTRRAAAMESESTGRRMMEGHLLFYGECHAGGISGLTLKDQVNLNKDYLPSPPRSTVPKLWGTLPRPQPDSCIGYTTTTEARTHNPSLVMPFSREEDDIAEWCFYSHTYPDHGPSQLETCHVSLIAETISSYLWLHWCEVDPVDGEVYCRIELIESAHLHKLSGMAETRKILHNYIDYAMGERLESIKAALPGETGMEETVAKLDDCVEFELTIRHTMTPSSSSREGENASPTKKLKRTLTDIM
;
A
#
# COMPACT_ATOMS: atom_id res chain seq x y z
N MET A 1 -7.30 0.60 3.06
CA MET A 1 -6.48 -0.46 2.45
C MET A 1 -6.07 -1.42 3.55
N LYS A 2 -6.47 -2.70 3.51
CA LYS A 2 -5.95 -3.72 4.44
C LYS A 2 -4.95 -4.56 3.67
N GLU A 3 -3.78 -4.74 4.25
CA GLU A 3 -2.80 -5.70 3.78
C GLU A 3 -3.09 -7.02 4.51
N ASN A 4 -4.15 -7.72 4.09
CA ASN A 4 -4.27 -9.14 4.47
C ASN A 4 -3.24 -9.90 3.63
N LEU A 5 -2.20 -10.41 4.29
CA LEU A 5 -0.99 -10.90 3.62
C LEU A 5 -1.17 -12.28 2.97
N ARG A 6 -2.41 -12.78 2.87
CA ARG A 6 -2.80 -13.91 2.02
C ARG A 6 -3.29 -13.51 0.63
N ALA A 7 -3.73 -12.26 0.43
CA ALA A 7 -4.01 -11.72 -0.92
C ALA A 7 -2.73 -11.49 -1.76
N LEU A 8 -1.61 -12.05 -1.32
CA LEU A 8 -0.32 -12.00 -1.97
C LEU A 8 -0.21 -13.21 -2.89
N GLU A 9 -0.24 -12.94 -4.19
CA GLU A 9 0.11 -13.97 -5.16
C GLU A 9 1.52 -14.49 -4.84
N PRO A 10 1.74 -15.82 -4.74
CA PRO A 10 3.04 -16.37 -4.45
C PRO A 10 4.05 -15.90 -5.52
N ILE A 11 5.14 -15.28 -5.06
CA ILE A 11 6.23 -14.88 -5.94
C ILE A 11 6.86 -16.17 -6.46
N VAL A 12 6.67 -16.45 -7.75
CA VAL A 12 7.41 -17.51 -8.44
C VAL A 12 8.89 -17.16 -8.32
N PRO A 13 9.74 -18.01 -7.72
CA PRO A 13 11.15 -17.68 -7.52
C PRO A 13 11.84 -17.42 -8.86
N LEU A 14 12.22 -16.17 -9.11
CA LEU A 14 13.01 -15.80 -10.28
C LEU A 14 14.42 -16.34 -10.08
N ALA A 15 14.92 -17.12 -11.04
CA ALA A 15 16.26 -17.70 -10.99
C ALA A 15 17.32 -16.60 -10.79
N LYS A 16 18.18 -16.78 -9.78
CA LYS A 16 19.29 -15.87 -9.44
C LYS A 16 20.32 -15.85 -10.57
N GLU A 17 20.39 -14.75 -11.33
CA GLU A 17 21.56 -14.42 -12.14
C GLU A 17 22.58 -13.62 -11.30
N ALA A 18 23.86 -13.92 -11.51
CA ALA A 18 24.98 -13.41 -10.72
C ALA A 18 25.32 -11.93 -11.03
N SER A 19 25.61 -11.18 -9.97
CA SER A 19 25.80 -9.73 -9.96
C SER A 19 27.13 -9.26 -10.55
N SER A 20 27.06 -8.25 -11.43
CA SER A 20 28.18 -7.45 -11.97
C SER A 20 28.42 -6.20 -11.09
N MET A 21 29.69 -5.82 -10.90
CA MET A 21 30.09 -4.69 -10.04
C MET A 21 29.59 -3.34 -10.59
N SER A 22 28.89 -2.56 -9.77
CA SER A 22 28.34 -1.25 -10.15
C SER A 22 29.32 -0.10 -9.90
N THR A 23 29.62 0.67 -10.93
CA THR A 23 30.20 2.01 -10.83
C THR A 23 29.21 3.03 -10.25
N PRO A 24 29.68 4.11 -9.60
CA PRO A 24 28.81 5.13 -9.01
C PRO A 24 28.07 5.89 -10.12
N ARG A 25 26.74 5.78 -10.15
CA ARG A 25 25.91 6.46 -11.15
C ARG A 25 25.54 7.87 -10.68
N ASN A 26 25.95 8.87 -11.45
CA ASN A 26 25.28 10.18 -11.43
C ASN A 26 23.80 9.98 -11.81
N PRO A 27 22.84 10.65 -11.13
CA PRO A 27 21.42 10.51 -11.45
C PRO A 27 21.16 11.01 -12.87
N SER A 28 20.75 10.10 -13.76
CA SER A 28 20.45 10.42 -15.15
C SER A 28 19.32 11.46 -15.23
N PRO A 29 19.43 12.51 -16.08
CA PRO A 29 18.36 13.49 -16.33
C PRO A 29 17.00 12.85 -16.67
N ALA A 30 17.01 11.65 -17.28
CA ALA A 30 15.82 10.87 -17.58
C ALA A 30 14.99 10.49 -16.34
N ARG A 31 15.60 10.43 -15.14
CA ARG A 31 14.92 10.12 -13.87
C ARG A 31 14.01 11.25 -13.39
N LYS A 32 14.28 12.50 -13.77
CA LYS A 32 13.44 13.65 -13.39
C LYS A 32 12.18 13.74 -14.26
N GLU A 33 12.30 13.48 -15.55
CA GLU A 33 11.15 13.45 -16.47
C GLU A 33 10.20 12.29 -16.15
N SER A 34 10.76 11.14 -15.74
CA SER A 34 9.95 10.01 -15.27
C SER A 34 9.20 10.33 -13.99
N ALA A 35 9.84 11.00 -13.01
CA ALA A 35 9.18 11.39 -11.75
C ALA A 35 7.99 12.35 -12.00
N ARG A 36 8.16 13.38 -12.83
CA ARG A 36 7.07 14.31 -13.15
C ARG A 36 5.92 13.62 -13.89
N THR A 37 6.24 12.72 -14.82
CA THR A 37 5.24 11.94 -15.57
C THR A 37 4.50 10.98 -14.63
N HIS A 38 5.21 10.37 -13.69
CA HIS A 38 4.65 9.52 -12.66
C HIS A 38 3.68 10.29 -11.75
N MET A 39 4.05 11.47 -11.26
CA MET A 39 3.16 12.31 -10.45
C MET A 39 1.91 12.75 -11.21
N LYS A 40 2.04 13.13 -12.49
CA LYS A 40 0.88 13.45 -13.33
C LYS A 40 -0.06 12.26 -13.53
N ARG A 41 0.52 11.06 -13.69
CA ARG A 41 -0.26 9.82 -13.78
C ARG A 41 -1.02 9.56 -12.49
N LEU A 42 -0.36 9.64 -11.34
CA LEU A 42 -1.01 9.46 -10.03
C LEU A 42 -2.14 10.46 -9.82
N ALA A 43 -1.92 11.74 -10.12
CA ALA A 43 -2.95 12.77 -10.07
C ALA A 43 -4.14 12.48 -11.02
N GLY A 44 -3.88 11.88 -12.19
CA GLY A 44 -4.94 11.43 -13.10
C GLY A 44 -5.84 10.33 -12.54
N TYR A 45 -5.37 9.60 -11.53
CA TYR A 45 -6.12 8.59 -10.77
C TYR A 45 -6.62 9.12 -9.42
N ASN A 46 -6.71 10.45 -9.25
CA ASN A 46 -7.07 11.10 -7.98
C ASN A 46 -6.15 10.72 -6.79
N ILE A 47 -4.90 10.35 -7.07
CA ILE A 47 -3.88 10.12 -6.04
C ILE A 47 -3.03 11.38 -5.91
N THR A 48 -3.04 12.02 -4.74
CA THR A 48 -2.34 13.28 -4.49
C THR A 48 -1.29 13.14 -3.39
N PHE A 49 -0.12 13.75 -3.58
CA PHE A 49 1.03 13.71 -2.66
C PHE A 49 1.36 15.10 -2.14
N ASP A 50 1.43 15.23 -0.81
CA ASP A 50 1.94 16.40 -0.08
C ASP A 50 1.37 17.73 -0.59
N HIS A 51 0.04 17.78 -0.73
CA HIS A 51 -0.63 18.98 -1.23
C HIS A 51 -0.94 19.99 -0.12
N GLY A 52 -0.58 19.67 1.14
CA GLY A 52 -0.97 20.47 2.29
C GLY A 52 -2.49 20.43 2.49
N THR A 53 -3.13 19.34 2.07
CA THR A 53 -4.56 19.14 2.27
C THR A 53 -4.80 19.04 3.77
N PRO A 54 -5.67 19.87 4.37
CA PRO A 54 -5.94 19.77 5.80
C PRO A 54 -6.51 18.39 6.11
N TYR A 55 -6.00 17.75 7.15
CA TYR A 55 -6.58 16.53 7.68
C TYR A 55 -8.02 16.82 8.16
N LEU A 56 -8.91 15.87 7.93
CA LEU A 56 -10.23 15.88 8.57
C LEU A 56 -10.06 15.73 10.08
N ASP A 57 -10.98 16.27 10.87
CA ASP A 57 -10.81 16.44 12.32
C ASP A 57 -10.36 15.16 13.04
N ALA A 58 -10.94 14.00 12.68
CA ALA A 58 -10.55 12.71 13.25
C ALA A 58 -9.12 12.31 12.89
N LEU A 59 -8.71 12.48 11.62
CA LEU A 59 -7.33 12.24 11.18
C LEU A 59 -6.35 13.25 11.79
N ALA A 60 -6.74 14.51 11.94
CA ALA A 60 -5.90 15.55 12.55
C ALA A 60 -5.63 15.22 14.02
N GLN A 61 -6.66 14.79 14.76
CA GLN A 61 -6.54 14.32 16.14
C GLN A 61 -5.67 13.06 16.22
N PHE A 62 -5.84 12.13 15.29
CA PHE A 62 -5.01 10.93 15.21
C PHE A 62 -3.53 11.25 14.97
N VAL A 63 -3.20 12.06 13.96
CA VAL A 63 -1.81 12.49 13.68
C VAL A 63 -1.21 13.21 14.89
N LYS A 64 -1.99 14.04 15.58
CA LYS A 64 -1.56 14.68 16.83
C LYS A 64 -1.29 13.67 17.94
N ALA A 65 -2.15 12.65 18.09
CA ALA A 65 -1.98 11.58 19.06
C ALA A 65 -0.72 10.75 18.77
N LEU A 66 -0.39 10.51 17.49
CA LEU A 66 0.85 9.83 17.12
C LEU A 66 2.13 10.58 17.56
N GLY A 67 2.07 11.90 17.74
CA GLY A 67 3.19 12.71 18.24
C GLY A 67 3.33 12.74 19.76
N VAL A 68 2.38 12.18 20.53
CA VAL A 68 2.41 12.22 21.99
C VAL A 68 3.63 11.46 22.52
N PRO A 69 4.37 12.00 23.51
CA PRO A 69 5.46 11.28 24.17
C PRO A 69 5.00 9.95 24.75
N CYS A 70 5.69 8.86 24.41
CA CYS A 70 5.57 7.60 25.13
C CYS A 70 6.34 7.70 26.45
N GLU A 71 5.87 7.05 27.52
CA GLU A 71 6.59 6.99 28.80
C GLU A 71 7.90 6.17 28.70
N GLU A 72 8.04 5.38 27.64
CA GLU A 72 9.21 4.56 27.41
C GLU A 72 10.47 5.37 27.08
N ALA A 73 11.62 4.83 27.50
CA ALA A 73 12.91 5.40 27.18
C ALA A 73 13.14 5.44 25.65
N PRO A 74 13.94 6.40 25.14
CA PRO A 74 14.26 6.48 23.71
C PRO A 74 14.75 5.14 23.16
N SER A 75 14.12 4.67 22.08
CA SER A 75 14.41 3.36 21.50
C SER A 75 15.89 3.24 21.10
N PRO A 76 16.63 2.20 21.56
CA PRO A 76 18.04 2.01 21.23
C PRO A 76 18.29 1.86 19.71
N HIS A 77 17.27 1.42 18.96
CA HIS A 77 17.33 1.33 17.51
C HIS A 77 17.58 2.68 16.82
N ALA A 78 17.20 3.82 17.42
CA ALA A 78 17.49 5.13 16.82
C ALA A 78 19.00 5.40 16.74
N GLN A 79 19.76 4.96 17.74
CA GLN A 79 21.22 5.02 17.71
C GLN A 79 21.79 4.00 16.71
N ALA A 80 21.23 2.79 16.67
CA ALA A 80 21.65 1.76 15.71
C ALA A 80 21.48 2.22 14.25
N VAL A 81 20.42 2.98 13.92
CA VAL A 81 20.26 3.62 12.60
C VAL A 81 21.46 4.53 12.28
N ILE A 82 21.89 5.36 13.23
CA ILE A 82 23.00 6.31 13.04
C ILE A 82 24.32 5.57 12.81
N ASP A 83 24.53 4.50 13.56
CA ASP A 83 25.77 3.73 13.52
C ASP A 83 25.84 2.90 12.23
N THR A 84 24.72 2.29 11.83
CA THR A 84 24.64 1.39 10.66
C THR A 84 24.59 2.13 9.32
N ARG A 85 24.01 3.34 9.26
CA ARG A 85 23.78 4.05 7.98
C ARG A 85 25.04 4.24 7.13
N ARG A 86 26.21 4.46 7.74
CA ARG A 86 27.45 4.72 7.00
C ARG A 86 27.93 3.46 6.30
N ALA A 87 27.82 2.31 6.97
CA ALA A 87 28.13 1.03 6.37
C ALA A 87 27.11 0.68 5.28
N ALA A 88 25.81 0.84 5.56
CA ALA A 88 24.74 0.60 4.59
C ALA A 88 24.89 1.44 3.30
N ALA A 89 25.36 2.68 3.41
CA ALA A 89 25.61 3.56 2.27
C ALA A 89 26.76 3.11 1.34
N MET A 90 27.66 2.24 1.81
CA MET A 90 28.74 1.68 0.99
C MET A 90 28.38 0.36 0.33
N GLU A 91 27.21 -0.18 0.66
CA GLU A 91 26.73 -1.47 0.16
C GLU A 91 25.77 -1.30 -1.02
N SER A 92 25.43 -2.42 -1.67
CA SER A 92 24.35 -2.43 -2.67
C SER A 92 23.01 -2.06 -2.03
N GLU A 93 22.06 -1.53 -2.81
CA GLU A 93 20.74 -1.10 -2.31
C GLU A 93 20.02 -2.20 -1.51
N SER A 94 20.04 -3.44 -2.00
CA SER A 94 19.41 -4.58 -1.33
C SER A 94 20.08 -4.94 -0.01
N THR A 95 21.42 -4.92 0.04
CA THR A 95 22.20 -5.16 1.26
C THR A 95 22.03 -4.03 2.27
N GLY A 96 22.19 -2.77 1.82
CA GLY A 96 22.04 -1.59 2.67
C GLY A 96 20.64 -1.49 3.26
N ARG A 97 19.61 -1.81 2.49
CA ARG A 97 18.23 -1.91 3.00
C ARG A 97 18.12 -2.94 4.12
N ARG A 98 18.58 -4.17 3.94
CA ARG A 98 18.53 -5.23 4.97
C ARG A 98 19.27 -4.83 6.25
N MET A 99 20.38 -4.11 6.12
CA MET A 99 21.12 -3.59 7.27
C MET A 99 20.32 -2.54 8.06
N MET A 100 19.54 -1.71 7.37
CA MET A 100 18.77 -0.62 7.99
C MET A 100 17.39 -1.06 8.48
N GLU A 101 16.78 -2.03 7.81
CA GLU A 101 15.41 -2.51 8.06
C GLU A 101 15.16 -2.83 9.53
N GLY A 102 16.04 -3.64 10.16
CA GLY A 102 15.89 -4.02 11.57
C GLY A 102 16.08 -2.90 12.59
N HIS A 103 16.50 -1.72 12.13
CA HIS A 103 16.61 -0.53 12.97
C HIS A 103 15.54 0.51 12.65
N LEU A 104 14.93 0.46 11.47
CA LEU A 104 13.88 1.36 11.02
C LEU A 104 12.49 0.82 11.31
N LEU A 105 12.24 -0.44 10.98
CA LEU A 105 10.96 -1.11 11.11
C LEU A 105 10.86 -1.89 12.43
N PHE A 106 9.64 -2.30 12.76
CA PHE A 106 9.38 -3.23 13.84
C PHE A 106 9.26 -4.64 13.27
N TYR A 107 9.78 -5.61 14.02
CA TYR A 107 9.62 -7.00 13.65
C TYR A 107 8.33 -7.57 14.21
N GLY A 108 7.71 -8.46 13.45
CA GLY A 108 6.63 -9.31 13.92
C GLY A 108 7.12 -10.48 14.76
N GLU A 109 6.17 -11.21 15.36
CA GLU A 109 6.38 -12.28 16.35
C GLU A 109 7.32 -13.39 15.91
N CYS A 110 7.49 -13.61 14.60
CA CYS A 110 8.43 -14.59 14.05
C CYS A 110 9.92 -14.23 14.26
N HIS A 111 10.22 -13.04 14.78
CA HIS A 111 11.59 -12.61 15.11
C HIS A 111 11.77 -12.46 16.62
N ALA A 112 13.02 -12.59 17.08
CA ALA A 112 13.35 -12.41 18.50
C ALA A 112 13.02 -10.97 18.96
N GLY A 113 12.15 -10.84 19.96
CA GLY A 113 11.67 -9.55 20.45
C GLY A 113 10.66 -8.86 19.53
N GLY A 114 10.09 -9.60 18.57
CA GLY A 114 9.03 -9.11 17.71
C GLY A 114 7.70 -8.92 18.43
N ILE A 115 6.85 -8.08 17.85
CA ILE A 115 5.54 -7.72 18.41
C ILE A 115 4.55 -8.85 18.13
N SER A 116 3.90 -9.35 19.18
CA SER A 116 2.94 -10.45 19.08
C SER A 116 1.75 -10.08 18.21
N GLY A 117 1.29 -11.02 17.38
CA GLY A 117 0.19 -10.80 16.44
C GLY A 117 0.56 -10.01 15.18
N LEU A 118 1.80 -9.53 15.05
CA LEU A 118 2.28 -8.90 13.82
C LEU A 118 3.24 -9.82 13.07
N THR A 119 3.35 -9.60 11.76
CA THR A 119 4.33 -10.22 10.86
C THR A 119 4.99 -9.16 9.97
N LEU A 120 6.22 -9.42 9.54
CA LEU A 120 6.97 -8.60 8.58
C LEU A 120 7.20 -9.45 7.32
N LYS A 121 6.84 -8.91 6.16
CA LYS A 121 7.07 -9.56 4.86
C LYS A 121 7.87 -8.68 3.92
N ASP A 122 8.77 -9.31 3.18
CA ASP A 122 9.57 -8.67 2.14
C ASP A 122 8.88 -8.76 0.77
N GLN A 123 9.05 -7.71 -0.05
CA GLN A 123 8.72 -7.70 -1.48
C GLN A 123 7.28 -8.09 -1.79
N VAL A 124 6.36 -7.65 -0.93
CA VAL A 124 4.95 -8.00 -0.99
C VAL A 124 4.28 -7.41 -2.24
N ASN A 125 3.53 -8.23 -2.98
CA ASN A 125 2.69 -7.77 -4.09
C ASN A 125 1.28 -7.43 -3.57
N LEU A 126 0.97 -6.15 -3.36
CA LEU A 126 -0.34 -5.76 -2.87
C LEU A 126 -1.44 -6.06 -3.88
N ASN A 127 -2.64 -6.41 -3.40
CA ASN A 127 -3.75 -6.74 -4.27
C ASN A 127 -4.14 -5.51 -5.13
N LYS A 128 -4.13 -5.70 -6.45
CA LYS A 128 -4.44 -4.69 -7.46
C LYS A 128 -5.90 -4.21 -7.40
N ASP A 129 -6.79 -4.99 -6.80
CA ASP A 129 -8.22 -4.67 -6.73
C ASP A 129 -8.48 -3.51 -5.75
N TYR A 130 -7.50 -3.20 -4.89
CA TYR A 130 -7.51 -2.00 -4.03
C TYR A 130 -6.89 -0.77 -4.69
N LEU A 131 -6.49 -0.84 -5.97
CA LEU A 131 -6.10 0.35 -6.71
C LEU A 131 -7.34 1.21 -6.99
N PRO A 132 -7.23 2.55 -6.93
CA PRO A 132 -8.36 3.40 -7.27
C PRO A 132 -8.79 3.17 -8.70
N SER A 133 -10.10 3.07 -8.90
CA SER A 133 -10.68 3.06 -10.23
C SER A 133 -10.36 4.39 -10.93
N PRO A 134 -10.12 4.38 -12.25
CA PRO A 134 -9.89 5.62 -12.97
C PRO A 134 -11.15 6.49 -12.92
N PRO A 135 -11.07 7.77 -12.53
CA PRO A 135 -12.25 8.65 -12.42
C PRO A 135 -12.91 8.90 -13.77
N ARG A 136 -12.19 8.66 -14.88
CA ARG A 136 -12.70 8.79 -16.25
C ARG A 136 -12.12 7.70 -17.14
N SER A 137 -12.91 7.23 -18.09
CA SER A 137 -12.49 6.21 -19.08
C SER A 137 -11.33 6.65 -19.98
N THR A 138 -11.00 7.94 -20.00
CA THR A 138 -9.85 8.51 -20.72
C THR A 138 -8.54 8.39 -19.95
N VAL A 139 -8.57 8.26 -18.62
CA VAL A 139 -7.36 8.21 -17.78
C VAL A 139 -6.47 7.01 -18.13
N PRO A 140 -6.97 5.77 -18.26
CA PRO A 140 -6.13 4.64 -18.66
C PRO A 140 -5.60 4.77 -20.09
N LYS A 141 -6.33 5.46 -20.99
CA LYS A 141 -5.89 5.71 -22.37
C LYS A 141 -4.72 6.68 -22.43
N LEU A 142 -4.71 7.68 -21.54
CA LEU A 142 -3.68 8.71 -21.48
C LEU A 142 -2.44 8.25 -20.70
N TRP A 143 -2.65 7.51 -19.61
CA TRP A 143 -1.59 7.24 -18.63
C TRP A 143 -1.29 5.74 -18.40
N GLY A 144 -2.05 4.84 -19.02
CA GLY A 144 -2.00 3.40 -18.73
C GLY A 144 -2.63 3.04 -17.38
N THR A 145 -2.79 1.75 -17.09
CA THR A 145 -3.30 1.22 -15.80
C THR A 145 -2.25 1.36 -14.71
N LEU A 146 -2.60 1.75 -13.48
CA LEU A 146 -1.62 1.84 -12.38
C LEU A 146 -0.85 0.52 -12.19
N PRO A 147 0.46 0.56 -11.91
CA PRO A 147 1.21 -0.64 -11.58
C PRO A 147 0.74 -1.20 -10.24
N ARG A 148 0.90 -2.51 -10.06
CA ARG A 148 0.67 -3.15 -8.76
C ARG A 148 1.63 -2.53 -7.72
N PRO A 149 1.15 -2.08 -6.55
CA PRO A 149 2.04 -1.58 -5.51
C PRO A 149 2.89 -2.73 -4.95
N GLN A 150 4.18 -2.48 -4.79
CA GLN A 150 5.14 -3.46 -4.30
C GLN A 150 6.08 -2.79 -3.29
N PRO A 151 5.67 -2.64 -2.01
CA PRO A 151 6.56 -2.14 -0.98
C PRO A 151 7.75 -3.07 -0.80
N ASP A 152 8.86 -2.49 -0.36
CA ASP A 152 10.07 -3.24 -0.07
C ASP A 152 9.87 -4.24 1.06
N SER A 153 9.15 -3.80 2.08
CA SER A 153 8.80 -4.55 3.28
C SER A 153 7.46 -4.03 3.79
N CYS A 154 6.68 -4.90 4.43
CA CYS A 154 5.32 -4.61 4.87
C CYS A 154 5.08 -5.26 6.23
N ILE A 155 4.48 -4.51 7.16
CA ILE A 155 4.07 -4.99 8.48
C ILE A 155 2.56 -5.11 8.49
N GLY A 156 2.05 -6.28 8.86
CA GLY A 156 0.62 -6.53 8.96
C GLY A 156 0.29 -7.49 10.08
N TYR A 157 -1.00 -7.73 10.30
CA TYR A 157 -1.47 -8.74 11.23
C TYR A 157 -1.08 -10.14 10.75
N THR A 158 -0.70 -11.01 11.69
CA THR A 158 -0.42 -12.42 11.40
C THR A 158 -1.68 -13.12 10.92
N THR A 159 -1.61 -13.75 9.75
CA THR A 159 -2.72 -14.52 9.17
C THR A 159 -2.80 -15.93 9.75
N THR A 160 -3.96 -16.58 9.60
CA THR A 160 -4.18 -17.96 10.05
C THR A 160 -3.21 -18.94 9.41
N THR A 161 -2.84 -18.73 8.13
CA THR A 161 -1.86 -19.61 7.47
C THR A 161 -0.51 -19.48 8.15
N GLU A 162 -0.05 -18.26 8.34
CA GLU A 162 1.28 -18.00 8.90
C GLU A 162 1.42 -18.55 10.30
N ALA A 163 0.46 -18.24 11.17
CA ALA A 163 0.44 -18.73 12.55
C ALA A 163 0.53 -20.26 12.64
N ARG A 164 -0.15 -20.97 11.74
CA ARG A 164 -0.17 -22.45 11.71
C ARG A 164 1.06 -23.07 11.07
N THR A 165 1.72 -22.35 10.16
CA THR A 165 2.96 -22.83 9.51
C THR A 165 4.20 -22.66 10.38
N HIS A 166 4.15 -21.79 11.39
CA HIS A 166 5.26 -21.53 12.29
C HIS A 166 5.28 -22.50 13.48
N ASN A 167 6.48 -22.80 14.01
CA ASN A 167 6.67 -23.63 15.20
C ASN A 167 7.64 -22.95 16.18
N PRO A 168 7.19 -22.50 17.38
CA PRO A 168 5.82 -22.59 17.89
C PRO A 168 4.84 -21.75 17.05
N SER A 169 3.55 -22.07 17.13
CA SER A 169 2.51 -21.29 16.45
C SER A 169 2.49 -19.85 16.95
N LEU A 170 2.32 -18.91 16.01
CA LEU A 170 2.26 -17.48 16.32
C LEU A 170 0.87 -17.10 16.84
N VAL A 171 0.77 -15.99 17.58
CA VAL A 171 -0.53 -15.41 17.97
C VAL A 171 -1.25 -14.86 16.74
N MET A 172 -2.53 -15.17 16.62
CA MET A 172 -3.42 -14.62 15.61
C MET A 172 -4.24 -13.49 16.23
N PRO A 173 -4.15 -12.24 15.69
CA PRO A 173 -5.01 -11.16 16.14
C PRO A 173 -6.48 -11.45 15.87
N PHE A 174 -6.78 -12.16 14.78
CA PHE A 174 -8.12 -12.58 14.40
C PHE A 174 -8.37 -14.04 14.77
N SER A 175 -9.62 -14.40 15.07
CA SER A 175 -10.04 -15.80 14.99
C SER A 175 -9.89 -16.30 13.56
N ARG A 176 -9.95 -17.63 13.37
CA ARG A 176 -9.87 -18.20 12.02
C ARG A 176 -11.00 -17.68 11.13
N GLU A 177 -12.20 -17.63 11.70
CA GLU A 177 -13.42 -17.17 11.05
C GLU A 177 -13.33 -15.68 10.69
N GLU A 178 -12.83 -14.85 11.62
CA GLU A 178 -12.56 -13.44 11.40
C GLU A 178 -11.52 -13.21 10.27
N ASP A 179 -10.46 -14.01 10.24
CA ASP A 179 -9.38 -13.92 9.23
C ASP A 179 -9.88 -14.30 7.83
N ASP A 180 -10.68 -15.37 7.72
CA ASP A 180 -11.26 -15.82 6.46
C ASP A 180 -12.23 -14.75 5.88
N ILE A 181 -13.03 -14.07 6.73
CA ILE A 181 -13.87 -12.93 6.29
C ILE A 181 -13.00 -11.75 5.88
N ALA A 182 -11.95 -11.45 6.65
CA ALA A 182 -11.07 -10.33 6.38
C ALA A 182 -10.24 -10.48 5.11
N GLU A 183 -10.17 -11.68 4.55
CA GLU A 183 -9.50 -11.97 3.29
C GLU A 183 -10.36 -11.60 2.07
N TRP A 184 -11.68 -11.82 2.13
CA TRP A 184 -12.53 -11.90 0.94
C TRP A 184 -13.04 -10.55 0.42
N CYS A 185 -13.48 -9.61 1.27
CA CYS A 185 -13.95 -8.27 0.87
C CYS A 185 -14.08 -7.32 2.08
N PHE A 186 -12.96 -7.09 2.79
CA PHE A 186 -12.99 -6.51 4.14
C PHE A 186 -13.70 -5.15 4.29
N TYR A 187 -13.87 -4.33 3.25
CA TYR A 187 -14.49 -3.02 3.45
C TYR A 187 -15.92 -2.92 2.93
N SER A 188 -16.28 -3.68 1.89
CA SER A 188 -17.63 -3.63 1.33
C SER A 188 -18.63 -4.53 2.06
N HIS A 189 -18.16 -5.61 2.71
CA HIS A 189 -19.04 -6.56 3.39
C HIS A 189 -19.06 -6.38 4.91
N THR A 190 -17.95 -5.95 5.49
CA THR A 190 -17.79 -5.83 6.94
C THR A 190 -18.47 -4.60 7.52
N TYR A 191 -18.82 -3.64 6.69
CA TYR A 191 -19.52 -2.44 7.14
C TYR A 191 -20.82 -2.27 6.35
N PRO A 192 -21.85 -3.09 6.64
CA PRO A 192 -23.13 -2.98 5.94
C PRO A 192 -23.89 -1.70 6.34
N ASP A 193 -23.71 -1.26 7.59
CA ASP A 193 -24.48 -0.15 8.17
C ASP A 193 -23.76 1.21 8.06
N HIS A 194 -22.45 1.22 7.79
CA HIS A 194 -21.68 2.44 7.57
C HIS A 194 -20.55 2.19 6.58
N GLY A 195 -20.04 3.22 5.89
CA GLY A 195 -18.76 3.06 5.18
C GLY A 195 -17.61 2.91 6.18
N PRO A 196 -16.48 2.31 5.80
CA PRO A 196 -15.32 2.31 6.68
C PRO A 196 -14.83 3.74 6.87
N SER A 197 -14.45 4.08 8.10
CA SER A 197 -13.91 5.39 8.40
C SER A 197 -12.53 5.58 7.76
N GLN A 198 -12.11 6.84 7.66
CA GLN A 198 -10.77 7.16 7.18
C GLN A 198 -9.69 6.63 8.12
N LEU A 199 -9.95 6.60 9.43
CA LEU A 199 -9.05 6.05 10.44
C LEU A 199 -8.89 4.52 10.31
N GLU A 200 -9.96 3.82 9.95
CA GLU A 200 -9.91 2.37 9.72
C GLU A 200 -9.19 2.03 8.42
N THR A 201 -9.29 2.91 7.41
CA THR A 201 -8.70 2.68 6.08
C THR A 201 -7.30 3.24 5.92
N CYS A 202 -6.84 4.12 6.82
CA CYS A 202 -5.52 4.74 6.71
C CYS A 202 -4.38 3.75 6.99
N HIS A 203 -3.21 4.06 6.44
CA HIS A 203 -1.97 3.36 6.75
C HIS A 203 -0.78 4.32 6.69
N VAL A 204 0.34 3.92 7.28
CA VAL A 204 1.58 4.69 7.22
C VAL A 204 2.59 3.99 6.31
N SER A 205 3.39 4.77 5.58
CA SER A 205 4.57 4.23 4.89
C SER A 205 5.82 4.99 5.29
N LEU A 206 6.92 4.26 5.42
CA LEU A 206 8.24 4.82 5.69
C LEU A 206 9.11 4.68 4.45
N ILE A 207 9.58 5.79 3.91
CA ILE A 207 10.58 5.80 2.85
C ILE A 207 11.91 6.22 3.47
N ALA A 208 12.93 5.39 3.33
CA ALA A 208 14.28 5.69 3.79
C ALA A 208 15.24 5.78 2.59
N GLU A 209 15.91 6.93 2.48
CA GLU A 209 17.03 7.15 1.58
C GLU A 209 18.34 7.10 2.37
N THR A 210 19.49 7.26 1.70
CA THR A 210 20.81 7.17 2.33
C THR A 210 21.02 8.11 3.53
N ILE A 211 20.32 9.25 3.57
CA ILE A 211 20.54 10.28 4.60
C ILE A 211 19.26 10.78 5.28
N SER A 212 18.09 10.40 4.80
CA SER A 212 16.80 10.90 5.25
C SER A 212 15.74 9.80 5.29
N SER A 213 14.79 9.94 6.19
CA SER A 213 13.55 9.16 6.23
C SER A 213 12.34 10.07 6.16
N TYR A 214 11.28 9.60 5.52
CA TYR A 214 10.00 10.28 5.36
C TYR A 214 8.89 9.33 5.77
N LEU A 215 8.08 9.73 6.73
CA LEU A 215 6.94 8.99 7.21
C LEU A 215 5.66 9.64 6.66
N TRP A 216 4.89 8.87 5.91
CA TRP A 216 3.71 9.33 5.18
C TRP A 216 2.45 8.70 5.74
N LEU A 217 1.35 9.46 5.80
CA LEU A 217 0.01 8.95 6.05
C LEU A 217 -0.72 8.81 4.72
N HIS A 218 -1.36 7.66 4.52
CA HIS A 218 -2.16 7.35 3.35
C HIS A 218 -3.60 7.13 3.78
N TRP A 219 -4.58 7.77 3.14
CA TRP A 219 -6.00 7.49 3.35
C TRP A 219 -6.79 7.71 2.07
N CYS A 220 -8.05 7.25 2.07
CA CYS A 220 -8.99 7.54 1.00
C CYS A 220 -10.12 8.41 1.55
N GLU A 221 -10.62 9.32 0.72
CA GLU A 221 -11.82 10.09 0.99
C GLU A 221 -12.77 10.01 -0.20
N VAL A 222 -14.07 10.03 0.08
CA VAL A 222 -15.12 10.08 -0.94
C VAL A 222 -15.62 11.51 -0.96
N ASP A 223 -15.56 12.15 -2.13
CA ASP A 223 -16.12 13.49 -2.29
C ASP A 223 -17.65 13.40 -2.18
N PRO A 224 -18.28 14.18 -1.29
CA PRO A 224 -19.72 14.09 -1.05
C PRO A 224 -20.58 14.62 -2.21
N VAL A 225 -19.98 15.35 -3.16
CA VAL A 225 -20.68 15.99 -4.28
C VAL A 225 -20.77 15.06 -5.48
N ASP A 226 -19.65 14.43 -5.87
CA ASP A 226 -19.60 13.58 -7.07
C ASP A 226 -19.43 12.08 -6.76
N GLY A 227 -19.14 11.73 -5.50
CA GLY A 227 -18.92 10.34 -5.07
C GLY A 227 -17.57 9.79 -5.51
N GLU A 228 -16.67 10.62 -6.07
CA GLU A 228 -15.35 10.18 -6.50
C GLU A 228 -14.45 9.88 -5.31
N VAL A 229 -13.58 8.89 -5.47
CA VAL A 229 -12.60 8.50 -4.45
C VAL A 229 -11.29 9.22 -4.71
N TYR A 230 -10.77 9.89 -3.67
CA TYR A 230 -9.46 10.51 -3.65
C TYR A 230 -8.53 9.76 -2.70
N CYS A 231 -7.37 9.35 -3.18
CA CYS A 231 -6.32 8.78 -2.35
C CYS A 231 -5.33 9.88 -1.97
N ARG A 232 -5.22 10.17 -0.68
CA ARG A 232 -4.37 11.23 -0.13
C ARG A 232 -3.14 10.64 0.52
N ILE A 233 -2.01 11.30 0.31
CA ILE A 233 -0.72 10.94 0.88
C ILE A 233 -0.08 12.23 1.39
N GLU A 234 0.02 12.40 2.71
CA GLU A 234 0.60 13.61 3.31
C GLU A 234 1.74 13.24 4.27
N LEU A 235 2.72 14.13 4.37
CA LEU A 235 3.89 13.93 5.23
C LEU A 235 3.50 14.08 6.70
N ILE A 236 3.84 13.10 7.53
CA ILE A 236 3.73 13.19 8.99
C ILE A 236 5.02 13.74 9.59
N GLU A 237 6.15 13.10 9.25
CA GLU A 237 7.45 13.37 9.86
C GLU A 237 8.57 13.14 8.86
N SER A 238 9.65 13.92 8.96
CA SER A 238 10.87 13.72 8.18
C SER A 238 12.10 13.88 9.06
N ALA A 239 13.01 12.91 8.99
CA ALA A 239 14.21 12.92 9.81
C ALA A 239 15.45 12.74 8.96
N HIS A 240 16.55 13.35 9.39
CA HIS A 240 17.87 12.97 8.89
C HIS A 240 18.40 11.78 9.68
N LEU A 241 18.83 10.73 8.99
CA LEU A 241 19.29 9.48 9.62
C LEU A 241 20.53 9.65 10.52
N HIS A 242 21.21 10.80 10.48
CA HIS A 242 22.36 11.11 11.34
C HIS A 242 21.99 11.90 12.61
N LYS A 243 20.72 12.30 12.77
CA LYS A 243 20.23 13.06 13.92
C LYS A 243 19.42 12.14 14.83
N LEU A 244 19.95 11.89 16.04
CA LEU A 244 19.31 11.01 17.02
C LEU A 244 17.90 11.48 17.41
N SER A 245 17.71 12.78 17.62
CA SER A 245 16.40 13.32 17.97
C SER A 245 15.35 13.06 16.89
N GLY A 246 15.70 13.26 15.61
CA GLY A 246 14.79 13.00 14.49
C GLY A 246 14.43 11.52 14.37
N MET A 247 15.42 10.62 14.47
CA MET A 247 15.16 9.19 14.40
C MET A 247 14.38 8.65 15.61
N ALA A 248 14.65 9.20 16.79
CA ALA A 248 13.87 8.87 17.99
C ALA A 248 12.41 9.30 17.81
N GLU A 249 12.16 10.49 17.27
CA GLU A 249 10.81 10.99 16.99
C GLU A 249 10.08 10.13 15.95
N THR A 250 10.71 9.84 14.80
CA THR A 250 10.11 8.95 13.78
C THR A 250 9.76 7.58 14.35
N ARG A 251 10.65 6.98 15.16
CA ARG A 251 10.40 5.68 15.79
C ARG A 251 9.28 5.75 16.83
N LYS A 252 9.18 6.84 17.58
CA LYS A 252 8.09 7.07 18.52
C LYS A 252 6.74 7.12 17.81
N ILE A 253 6.63 7.87 16.71
CA ILE A 253 5.40 7.95 15.90
C ILE A 253 5.01 6.57 15.37
N LEU A 254 5.97 5.79 14.87
CA LEU A 254 5.73 4.41 14.42
C LEU A 254 5.27 3.48 15.55
N HIS A 255 5.84 3.61 16.75
CA HIS A 255 5.40 2.85 17.93
C HIS A 255 3.95 3.17 18.28
N ASN A 256 3.62 4.46 18.42
CA ASN A 256 2.26 4.92 18.70
C ASN A 256 1.26 4.46 17.63
N TYR A 257 1.68 4.40 16.36
CA TYR A 257 0.86 3.85 15.28
C TYR A 257 0.61 2.34 15.45
N ILE A 258 1.62 1.58 15.85
CA ILE A 258 1.47 0.14 16.12
C ILE A 258 0.55 -0.08 17.33
N ASP A 259 0.68 0.70 18.39
CA ASP A 259 -0.20 0.61 19.56
C ASP A 259 -1.66 0.87 19.16
N TYR A 260 -1.92 1.91 18.36
CA TYR A 260 -3.24 2.15 17.78
C TYR A 260 -3.71 0.99 16.89
N ALA A 261 -2.84 0.46 16.04
CA ALA A 261 -3.17 -0.64 15.13
C ALA A 261 -3.53 -1.92 15.91
N MET A 262 -2.85 -2.20 17.01
CA MET A 262 -3.08 -3.38 17.84
C MET A 262 -4.17 -3.19 18.90
N GLY A 263 -4.54 -1.94 19.21
CA GLY A 263 -5.62 -1.58 20.13
C GLY A 263 -6.90 -1.19 19.38
N GLU A 264 -7.28 0.09 19.47
CA GLU A 264 -8.56 0.62 18.96
C GLU A 264 -8.88 0.18 17.53
N ARG A 265 -7.89 0.19 16.62
CA ARG A 265 -8.15 -0.20 15.23
C ARG A 265 -8.53 -1.68 15.11
N LEU A 266 -7.79 -2.56 15.79
CA LEU A 266 -8.06 -3.99 15.77
C LEU A 266 -9.44 -4.29 16.37
N GLU A 267 -9.78 -3.64 17.48
CA GLU A 267 -11.09 -3.76 18.12
C GLU A 267 -12.23 -3.27 17.21
N SER A 268 -12.06 -2.10 16.57
CA SER A 268 -13.05 -1.54 15.63
C SER A 268 -13.28 -2.48 14.45
N ILE A 269 -12.20 -3.01 13.87
CA ILE A 269 -12.25 -4.01 12.81
C ILE A 269 -13.03 -5.25 13.24
N LYS A 270 -12.78 -5.76 14.45
CA LYS A 270 -13.46 -6.96 14.96
C LYS A 270 -14.93 -6.71 15.22
N ALA A 271 -15.26 -5.55 15.78
CA ALA A 271 -16.64 -5.16 16.03
C ALA A 271 -17.47 -5.04 14.74
N ALA A 272 -16.82 -4.74 13.62
CA ALA A 272 -17.46 -4.69 12.31
C ALA A 272 -17.65 -6.08 11.67
N LEU A 273 -16.86 -7.08 12.05
CA LEU A 273 -17.02 -8.43 11.50
C LEU A 273 -18.38 -9.01 11.93
N PRO A 274 -19.12 -9.67 11.01
CA PRO A 274 -20.38 -10.29 11.37
C PRO A 274 -20.13 -11.30 12.49
N GLY A 275 -20.89 -11.20 13.58
CA GLY A 275 -20.82 -12.17 14.66
C GLY A 275 -21.15 -13.59 14.17
N GLU A 276 -20.87 -14.60 15.01
CA GLU A 276 -21.02 -16.03 14.65
C GLU A 276 -22.40 -16.36 14.04
N THR A 277 -23.47 -15.72 14.50
CA THR A 277 -24.83 -15.92 13.99
C THR A 277 -25.09 -15.28 12.62
N GLY A 278 -24.35 -14.24 12.24
CA GLY A 278 -24.44 -13.58 10.94
C GLY A 278 -23.58 -14.25 9.86
N MET A 279 -22.66 -15.13 10.25
CA MET A 279 -21.76 -15.79 9.29
C MET A 279 -22.49 -16.77 8.37
N GLU A 280 -23.42 -17.58 8.87
CA GLU A 280 -24.16 -18.53 8.02
C GLU A 280 -24.93 -17.79 6.91
N GLU A 281 -25.54 -16.65 7.26
CA GLU A 281 -26.26 -15.82 6.29
C GLU A 281 -25.32 -15.11 5.32
N THR A 282 -24.16 -14.65 5.80
CA THR A 282 -23.17 -13.94 4.96
C THR A 282 -22.49 -14.90 3.98
N VAL A 283 -22.11 -16.11 4.43
CA VAL A 283 -21.55 -17.17 3.57
C VAL A 283 -22.58 -17.63 2.54
N ALA A 284 -23.85 -17.80 2.93
CA ALA A 284 -24.92 -18.12 1.98
C ALA A 284 -25.13 -17.02 0.93
N LYS A 285 -25.10 -15.74 1.34
CA LYS A 285 -25.17 -14.60 0.41
C LYS A 285 -23.93 -14.50 -0.49
N LEU A 286 -22.76 -14.91 0.00
CA LEU A 286 -21.52 -14.92 -0.76
C LEU A 286 -21.54 -15.99 -1.85
N ASP A 287 -22.07 -17.19 -1.58
CA ASP A 287 -22.25 -18.23 -2.60
C ASP A 287 -23.15 -17.73 -3.75
N ASP A 288 -24.23 -16.99 -3.43
CA ASP A 288 -25.11 -16.38 -4.44
C ASP A 288 -24.42 -15.24 -5.23
N CYS A 289 -23.58 -14.42 -4.58
CA CYS A 289 -22.82 -13.35 -5.23
C CYS A 289 -21.71 -13.86 -6.17
N VAL A 290 -21.05 -14.96 -5.80
CA VAL A 290 -20.06 -15.63 -6.66
C VAL A 290 -20.73 -16.19 -7.91
N GLU A 291 -21.95 -16.73 -7.79
CA GLU A 291 -22.74 -17.17 -8.94
C GLU A 291 -23.17 -15.99 -9.83
N PHE A 292 -23.45 -14.82 -9.25
CA PHE A 292 -23.79 -13.59 -9.99
C PHE A 292 -22.58 -13.03 -10.77
N GLU A 293 -21.38 -13.00 -10.18
CA GLU A 293 -20.16 -12.57 -10.88
C GLU A 293 -19.72 -13.55 -11.99
N LEU A 294 -19.91 -14.86 -11.79
CA LEU A 294 -19.68 -15.88 -12.82
C LEU A 294 -20.71 -15.81 -13.96
N THR A 295 -21.97 -15.50 -13.64
CA THR A 295 -23.05 -15.36 -14.64
C THR A 295 -22.86 -14.11 -15.52
N ILE A 296 -22.38 -12.99 -14.94
CA ILE A 296 -22.05 -11.77 -15.72
C ILE A 296 -20.92 -12.04 -16.73
N ARG A 297 -20.03 -13.01 -16.48
CA ARG A 297 -18.96 -13.39 -17.43
C ARG A 297 -19.40 -14.35 -18.53
N HIS A 298 -20.55 -15.02 -18.42
CA HIS A 298 -20.99 -16.05 -19.38
C HIS A 298 -22.03 -15.61 -20.41
N THR A 299 -22.64 -14.43 -20.29
CA THR A 299 -23.49 -13.86 -21.35
C THR A 299 -22.69 -13.00 -22.33
N MET A 300 -21.76 -13.62 -23.06
CA MET A 300 -21.27 -13.10 -24.33
C MET A 300 -22.04 -13.83 -25.45
N THR A 301 -23.02 -13.13 -26.03
CA THR A 301 -23.77 -13.57 -27.22
C THR A 301 -22.84 -13.95 -28.38
N PRO A 302 -23.12 -15.03 -29.12
CA PRO A 302 -22.37 -15.35 -30.33
C PRO A 302 -22.72 -14.35 -31.43
N SER A 303 -21.81 -13.43 -31.74
CA SER A 303 -21.96 -12.56 -32.90
C SER A 303 -21.56 -13.34 -34.16
N SER A 304 -22.57 -13.77 -34.91
CA SER A 304 -22.45 -14.19 -36.29
C SER A 304 -22.25 -12.97 -37.18
N SER A 305 -21.13 -12.88 -37.91
CA SER A 305 -21.07 -12.05 -39.10
C SER A 305 -19.99 -12.54 -40.05
N SER A 306 -20.48 -12.98 -41.19
CA SER A 306 -19.83 -13.40 -42.43
C SER A 306 -18.85 -12.39 -43.02
N ARG A 307 -17.66 -12.91 -43.37
CA ARG A 307 -16.92 -12.84 -44.64
C ARG A 307 -17.26 -11.76 -45.72
N GLU A 308 -16.15 -11.29 -46.32
CA GLU A 308 -15.90 -10.83 -47.72
C GLU A 308 -15.75 -9.32 -48.02
N GLY A 309 -14.72 -9.02 -48.86
CA GLY A 309 -14.52 -7.77 -49.61
C GLY A 309 -13.27 -6.96 -49.18
N GLU A 310 -12.08 -7.21 -49.72
CA GLU A 310 -11.49 -6.61 -50.94
C GLU A 310 -10.71 -5.28 -50.76
N ASN A 311 -9.43 -5.35 -51.16
CA ASN A 311 -8.53 -4.35 -51.75
C ASN A 311 -8.95 -2.86 -51.79
N ALA A 312 -8.09 -1.98 -51.25
CA ALA A 312 -7.41 -0.91 -52.01
C ALA A 312 -6.58 0.03 -51.11
N SER A 313 -5.28 0.17 -51.43
CA SER A 313 -4.50 1.39 -51.18
C SER A 313 -4.92 2.49 -52.18
N PRO A 314 -4.91 3.81 -51.84
CA PRO A 314 -3.67 4.58 -52.01
C PRO A 314 -3.47 5.84 -51.13
N THR A 315 -2.19 6.21 -51.03
CA THR A 315 -1.56 7.54 -50.82
C THR A 315 -2.43 8.80 -50.64
N LYS A 316 -2.03 9.70 -49.72
CA LYS A 316 -1.37 11.00 -50.04
C LYS A 316 -1.01 11.82 -48.79
N LYS A 317 0.12 12.52 -48.92
CA LYS A 317 0.75 13.47 -48.01
C LYS A 317 -0.15 14.69 -47.77
N LEU A 318 -0.19 15.21 -46.54
CA LEU A 318 -0.60 16.59 -46.27
C LEU A 318 0.49 17.31 -45.46
N LYS A 319 1.23 18.19 -46.14
CA LYS A 319 2.05 19.23 -45.51
C LYS A 319 1.12 20.30 -44.96
N ARG A 320 1.22 20.64 -43.67
CA ARG A 320 0.66 21.88 -43.13
C ARG A 320 1.78 22.93 -43.09
N THR A 321 1.53 24.02 -43.81
CA THR A 321 2.30 25.27 -43.74
C THR A 321 1.72 26.08 -42.59
N LEU A 322 2.58 26.53 -41.68
CA LEU A 322 2.26 27.46 -40.60
C LEU A 322 2.61 28.86 -41.11
N THR A 323 1.62 29.74 -41.21
CA THR A 323 1.80 31.18 -41.41
C THR A 323 1.52 31.85 -40.08
N ASP A 324 2.55 32.48 -39.51
CA ASP A 324 2.42 33.40 -38.38
C ASP A 324 1.80 34.72 -38.85
N ILE A 325 0.85 35.20 -38.05
CA ILE A 325 0.29 36.55 -38.07
C ILE A 325 0.54 37.12 -36.68
N MET A 326 1.26 38.26 -36.66
CA MET A 326 1.53 39.22 -35.58
C MET A 326 2.49 38.81 -34.44
#